data_AF-G3H1L3-F1
#
_entry.id   AF-G3H1L3-F1
#
_cell.length_a   1.000
_cell.length_b   1.000
_cell.length_c   1.000
_cell.angle_alpha   90.00
_cell.angle_beta   90.00
_cell.angle_gamma   90.00
#
_symmetry.space_group_name_H-M   'P 1'
#
loop_
_entity.id
_entity.type
_entity.pdbx_description
1 polymer ?
#
loop_
_entity_poly.entity_id
_entity_poly.type
_entity_poly.pdbx_seq_one_letter_code
_entity_poly.pdbx_strand_id
1 'polypeptide(L)'
;MGGLEGTVVYIDTESAFTAERLVEIAESRFPLYFNTEEKLLLMSSKVHLHRELSCEAVLQRLESLEEEIISKGVKLVIVDSIASVVRKEFDPQLQGNIKERNKFLAKQASLLKYLAEEFSLPVSVPFSFFFHKVMTSQYRIINLEKTSKQVTF
;
A
#
# COMPACT_ATOMS: atom_id res chain seq x y z
N MET A 1 -15.41 -0.36 19.02
CA MET A 1 -14.64 0.18 17.89
C MET A 1 -14.35 -0.97 16.92
N GLY A 2 -14.44 -0.75 15.61
CA GLY A 2 -14.30 -1.79 14.57
C GLY A 2 -12.88 -1.97 14.03
N GLY A 3 -11.86 -1.79 14.87
CA GLY A 3 -10.45 -1.98 14.48
C GLY A 3 -10.02 -3.45 14.54
N LEU A 4 -8.90 -3.77 13.90
CA LEU A 4 -8.34 -5.14 13.84
C LEU A 4 -7.28 -5.43 14.92
N GLU A 5 -7.13 -4.54 15.93
CA GLU A 5 -6.13 -4.65 17.02
C GLU A 5 -4.71 -5.03 16.56
N GLY A 6 -4.26 -4.49 15.42
CA GLY A 6 -2.92 -4.73 14.89
C GLY A 6 -2.20 -3.46 14.47
N THR A 7 -1.02 -3.64 13.89
CA THR A 7 -0.14 -2.55 13.44
C THR A 7 -0.41 -2.16 11.99
N VAL A 8 0.09 -0.99 11.60
CA VAL A 8 -0.03 -0.45 10.24
C VAL A 8 1.37 -0.28 9.68
N VAL A 9 1.61 -0.74 8.45
CA VAL A 9 2.80 -0.35 7.69
C VAL A 9 2.45 0.81 6.78
N TYR A 10 3.23 1.87 6.83
CA TYR A 10 3.12 3.03 5.95
C TYR A 10 4.41 3.17 5.15
N ILE A 11 4.32 3.02 3.83
CA ILE A 11 5.43 3.25 2.91
C ILE A 11 5.24 4.65 2.32
N ASP A 12 6.04 5.60 2.78
CA ASP A 12 6.08 6.97 2.32
C ASP A 12 7.16 7.14 1.25
N THR A 13 6.77 7.64 0.10
CA THR A 13 7.65 7.83 -1.06
C THR A 13 7.93 9.30 -1.37
N GLU A 14 7.30 10.19 -0.60
CA GLU A 14 7.33 11.64 -0.77
C GLU A 14 7.87 12.36 0.46
N SER A 15 8.13 11.63 1.56
CA SER A 15 8.45 12.21 2.87
C SER A 15 7.36 13.15 3.38
N ALA A 16 6.11 12.88 2.99
CA ALA A 16 4.94 13.70 3.33
C ALA A 16 4.28 13.27 4.64
N PHE A 17 4.59 12.07 5.15
CA PHE A 17 4.02 11.59 6.39
C PHE A 17 4.55 12.38 7.59
N THR A 18 3.63 12.84 8.44
CA THR A 18 3.91 13.53 9.70
C THR A 18 3.10 12.91 10.83
N ALA A 19 3.73 12.74 12.00
CA ALA A 19 3.07 12.17 13.17
C ALA A 19 2.03 13.15 13.73
N GLU A 20 2.29 14.45 13.60
CA GLU A 20 1.41 15.55 13.97
C GLU A 20 0.06 15.40 13.24
N ARG A 21 0.09 15.14 11.93
CA ARG A 21 -1.14 14.95 11.16
C ARG A 21 -1.93 13.72 11.59
N LEU A 22 -1.23 12.65 11.97
CA LEU A 22 -1.88 11.44 12.49
C LEU A 22 -2.61 11.73 13.81
N VAL A 23 -1.95 12.46 14.72
CA VAL A 23 -2.51 12.89 16.01
C VAL A 23 -3.73 13.79 15.79
N GLU A 24 -3.61 14.81 14.95
CA GLU A 24 -4.72 15.72 14.62
C GLU A 24 -5.96 14.98 14.11
N ILE A 25 -5.76 14.00 13.21
CA ILE A 25 -6.86 13.18 12.68
C ILE A 25 -7.48 12.34 13.80
N ALA A 26 -6.66 11.74 14.67
CA ALA A 26 -7.12 10.89 15.75
C ALA A 26 -7.99 11.67 16.75
N GLU A 27 -7.49 12.81 17.21
CA GLU A 27 -8.20 13.72 18.13
C GLU A 27 -9.49 14.27 17.50
N SER A 28 -9.44 14.66 16.22
CA SER A 28 -10.61 15.20 15.52
C SER A 28 -11.71 14.15 15.30
N ARG A 29 -11.34 12.91 14.95
CA ARG A 29 -12.30 11.85 14.60
C ARG A 29 -12.82 11.10 15.81
N PHE A 30 -12.01 10.91 16.84
CA PHE A 30 -12.37 10.16 18.04
C PHE A 30 -11.95 10.91 19.32
N PRO A 31 -12.46 12.13 19.55
CA PRO A 31 -12.01 13.01 20.65
C PRO A 31 -12.21 12.41 22.04
N LEU A 32 -13.27 11.61 22.24
CA LEU A 32 -13.54 10.95 23.51
C LEU A 32 -12.60 9.78 23.80
N TYR A 33 -12.00 9.20 22.76
CA TYR A 33 -11.10 8.07 22.90
C TYR A 33 -9.65 8.55 23.01
N PHE A 34 -9.18 9.38 22.08
CA PHE A 34 -7.85 9.98 22.08
C PHE A 34 -7.84 11.26 22.93
N ASN A 35 -8.20 11.13 24.20
CA ASN A 35 -8.27 12.22 25.16
C ASN A 35 -7.05 12.31 26.09
N THR A 36 -6.06 11.43 25.90
CA THR A 36 -4.83 11.39 26.68
C THR A 36 -3.63 11.19 25.77
N GLU A 37 -2.50 11.77 26.17
CA GLU A 37 -1.22 11.65 25.45
C GLU A 37 -0.75 10.20 25.32
N GLU A 38 -0.94 9.38 26.35
CA GLU A 38 -0.56 7.96 26.35
C GLU A 38 -1.24 7.17 25.22
N LYS A 39 -2.53 7.44 24.94
CA LYS A 39 -3.26 6.78 23.86
C LYS A 39 -2.79 7.25 22.48
N LEU A 40 -2.43 8.52 22.35
CA LEU A 40 -1.87 9.07 21.11
C LEU A 40 -0.48 8.48 20.83
N LEU A 41 0.35 8.33 21.87
CA LEU A 41 1.64 7.68 21.79
C LEU A 41 1.51 6.20 21.41
N LEU A 42 0.60 5.48 22.07
CA LEU A 42 0.30 4.08 21.78
C LEU A 42 -0.22 3.87 20.36
N MET A 43 -1.04 4.78 19.84
CA MET A 43 -1.48 4.74 18.45
C MET A 43 -0.31 4.97 17.50
N SER A 44 0.49 6.00 17.75
CA SER A 44 1.61 6.37 16.88
C SER A 44 2.68 5.26 16.82
N SER A 45 2.91 4.54 17.92
CA SER A 45 3.84 3.41 17.97
C SER A 45 3.37 2.17 17.22
N LYS A 46 2.06 2.07 16.90
CA LYS A 46 1.49 1.01 16.05
C LYS A 46 1.69 1.27 14.55
N VAL A 47 2.30 2.39 14.15
CA VAL A 47 2.59 2.72 12.75
C VAL A 47 4.07 2.50 12.44
N HIS A 48 4.36 1.56 11.55
CA HIS A 48 5.69 1.29 11.02
C HIS A 48 5.91 2.07 9.73
N LEU A 49 6.64 3.18 9.83
CA LEU A 49 6.93 4.07 8.72
C LEU A 49 8.22 3.69 8.00
N HIS A 50 8.14 3.49 6.68
CA HIS A 50 9.27 3.29 5.78
C HIS A 50 9.32 4.39 4.75
N ARG A 51 10.48 5.03 4.57
CA ARG A 51 10.67 6.09 3.58
C ARG A 51 11.45 5.55 2.38
N GLU A 52 10.75 5.32 1.27
CA GLU A 52 11.31 4.69 0.08
C GLU A 52 11.21 5.65 -1.12
N LEU A 53 12.31 6.32 -1.47
CA LEU A 53 12.31 7.43 -2.42
C LEU A 53 12.63 7.03 -3.87
N SER A 54 12.79 5.73 -4.13
CA SER A 54 13.04 5.19 -5.47
C SER A 54 12.16 3.98 -5.77
N CYS A 55 11.98 3.70 -7.05
CA CYS A 55 11.24 2.54 -7.54
C CYS A 55 11.84 1.22 -7.01
N GLU A 56 13.16 1.05 -7.10
CA GLU A 56 13.84 -0.15 -6.59
C GLU A 56 13.66 -0.31 -5.08
N ALA A 57 13.79 0.76 -4.30
CA ALA A 57 13.63 0.71 -2.86
C ALA A 57 12.19 0.32 -2.44
N VAL A 58 11.18 0.86 -3.12
CA VAL A 58 9.79 0.43 -2.92
C VAL A 58 9.61 -1.04 -3.25
N LEU A 59 10.22 -1.52 -4.34
CA LEU A 59 10.12 -2.93 -4.73
C LEU A 59 10.75 -3.86 -3.68
N GLN A 60 11.96 -3.57 -3.22
CA GLN A 60 12.64 -4.34 -2.18
C GLN A 60 11.86 -4.34 -0.86
N ARG A 61 11.25 -3.19 -0.51
CA ARG A 61 10.34 -3.11 0.64
C ARG A 61 9.14 -4.03 0.49
N LEU A 62 8.49 -4.05 -0.67
CA LEU A 62 7.34 -4.94 -0.91
C LEU A 62 7.73 -6.42 -0.88
N GLU A 63 8.91 -6.77 -1.40
CA GLU A 63 9.42 -8.15 -1.40
C GLU A 63 9.76 -8.63 0.02
N SER A 64 10.20 -7.74 0.92
CA SER A 64 10.49 -8.07 2.32
C SER A 64 9.29 -7.90 3.27
N LEU A 65 8.17 -7.36 2.78
CA LEU A 65 7.03 -6.98 3.61
C LEU A 65 6.32 -8.18 4.26
N GLU A 66 6.43 -9.36 3.65
CA GLU A 66 5.86 -10.60 4.16
C GLU A 66 6.32 -10.92 5.59
N GLU A 67 7.64 -10.90 5.81
CA GLU A 67 8.23 -11.17 7.12
C GLU A 67 7.78 -10.14 8.16
N GLU A 68 7.69 -8.88 7.75
CA GLU A 68 7.24 -7.79 8.62
C GLU A 68 5.75 -7.91 8.98
N ILE A 69 4.91 -8.31 8.02
CA ILE A 69 3.48 -8.55 8.24
C ILE A 69 3.28 -9.59 9.34
N ILE A 70 4.00 -10.70 9.24
CA ILE A 70 3.89 -11.83 10.18
C ILE A 70 4.45 -11.43 11.55
N SER A 71 5.69 -10.94 11.59
CA SER A 71 6.41 -10.67 12.84
C SER A 71 5.81 -9.54 13.67
N LYS A 72 5.25 -8.51 13.02
CA LYS A 72 4.70 -7.32 13.70
C LYS A 72 3.17 -7.33 13.80
N GLY A 73 2.51 -8.38 13.31
CA GLY A 73 1.04 -8.50 13.35
C GLY A 73 0.35 -7.36 12.58
N VAL A 74 0.86 -7.06 11.38
CA VAL A 74 0.33 -5.96 10.55
C VAL A 74 -1.08 -6.31 10.08
N LYS A 75 -1.98 -5.32 10.14
CA LYS A 75 -3.38 -5.44 9.72
C LYS A 75 -3.78 -4.47 8.61
N LEU A 76 -2.87 -3.58 8.20
CA LEU A 76 -3.08 -2.64 7.12
C LEU A 76 -1.73 -2.23 6.52
N VAL A 77 -1.65 -2.22 5.20
CA VAL A 77 -0.51 -1.68 4.45
C VAL A 77 -0.98 -0.47 3.63
N ILE A 78 -0.29 0.65 3.79
CA ILE A 78 -0.51 1.89 3.02
C ILE A 78 0.76 2.20 2.24
N VAL A 79 0.63 2.48 0.94
CA VAL A 79 1.75 2.91 0.10
C VAL A 79 1.42 4.27 -0.52
N ASP A 80 2.06 5.33 -0.02
CA ASP A 80 1.80 6.72 -0.38
C ASP A 80 3.04 7.39 -1.00
N SER A 81 3.14 7.56 -2.32
CA SER A 81 2.36 6.96 -3.39
C SER A 81 3.30 6.31 -4.40
N ILE A 82 2.93 5.15 -4.95
CA ILE A 82 3.74 4.52 -6.02
C ILE A 82 3.91 5.45 -7.23
N ALA A 83 2.90 6.28 -7.50
CA ALA A 83 2.91 7.20 -8.62
C ALA A 83 4.02 8.26 -8.53
N SER A 84 4.48 8.61 -7.32
CA SER A 84 5.51 9.64 -7.15
C SER A 84 6.87 9.20 -7.67
N VAL A 85 7.36 8.05 -7.18
CA VAL A 85 8.66 7.50 -7.60
C VAL A 85 8.67 7.18 -9.08
N VAL A 86 7.55 6.66 -9.60
CA VAL A 86 7.40 6.36 -11.02
C VAL A 86 7.46 7.62 -11.89
N ARG A 87 6.86 8.73 -11.46
CA ARG A 87 6.95 10.01 -12.20
C ARG A 87 8.34 10.64 -12.14
N LYS A 88 9.08 10.44 -11.04
CA LYS A 88 10.45 10.96 -10.87
C LYS A 88 11.44 10.21 -11.75
N GLU A 89 11.28 8.90 -11.89
CA GLU A 89 12.28 8.06 -12.58
C GLU A 89 11.95 7.76 -14.05
N PHE A 90 10.69 7.77 -14.45
CA PHE A 90 10.31 7.49 -15.84
C PHE A 90 9.83 8.75 -16.55
N ASP A 91 10.69 9.30 -17.42
CA ASP A 91 10.30 10.37 -18.34
C ASP A 91 9.27 9.85 -19.36
N PRO A 92 8.02 10.39 -19.40
CA PRO A 92 7.00 9.97 -20.34
C PRO A 92 7.32 10.30 -21.81
N GLN A 93 8.31 11.16 -22.09
CA GLN A 93 8.69 11.55 -23.45
C GLN A 93 9.62 10.54 -24.14
N LEU A 94 10.24 9.63 -23.40
CA LEU A 94 11.12 8.60 -23.93
C LEU A 94 10.33 7.28 -24.11
N GLN A 95 10.13 6.85 -25.36
CA GLN A 95 9.29 5.66 -25.66
C GLN A 95 9.78 4.36 -25.02
N GLY A 96 11.08 4.19 -24.78
CA GLY A 96 11.64 3.02 -24.08
C GLY A 96 11.19 2.92 -22.62
N ASN A 97 11.05 4.07 -21.95
CA ASN A 97 10.71 4.15 -20.52
C ASN A 97 9.29 3.67 -20.22
N ILE A 98 8.37 3.75 -21.19
CA ILE A 98 6.97 3.34 -20.99
C ILE A 98 6.85 1.83 -20.76
N LYS A 99 7.65 1.03 -21.47
CA LYS A 99 7.62 -0.44 -21.34
C LYS A 99 8.18 -0.89 -19.99
N GLU A 100 9.31 -0.32 -19.59
CA GLU A 100 9.94 -0.59 -18.29
C GLU A 100 9.06 -0.12 -17.13
N ARG A 101 8.47 1.07 -17.24
CA ARG A 101 7.47 1.58 -16.29
C ARG A 101 6.31 0.62 -16.11
N ASN A 102 5.72 0.14 -17.21
CA ASN A 102 4.59 -0.79 -17.14
C ASN A 102 5.00 -2.13 -16.52
N LYS A 103 6.21 -2.64 -16.84
CA LYS A 103 6.75 -3.87 -16.22
C LYS A 103 6.92 -3.68 -14.71
N PHE A 104 7.46 -2.55 -14.28
CA PHE A 104 7.66 -2.21 -12.88
C PHE A 104 6.34 -2.12 -12.12
N LEU A 105 5.39 -1.32 -12.62
CA LEU A 105 4.06 -1.19 -12.03
C LEU A 105 3.33 -2.54 -11.96
N ALA A 106 3.46 -3.38 -13.00
CA ALA A 106 2.87 -4.72 -12.99
C ALA A 106 3.48 -5.61 -11.91
N LYS A 107 4.82 -5.60 -11.73
CA LYS A 107 5.49 -6.37 -10.66
C LYS A 107 4.99 -5.94 -9.29
N GLN A 108 4.93 -4.64 -9.03
CA GLN A 108 4.42 -4.12 -7.75
C GLN A 108 2.95 -4.46 -7.52
N ALA A 109 2.10 -4.34 -8.55
CA ALA A 109 0.69 -4.70 -8.45
C ALA A 109 0.50 -6.18 -8.12
N SER A 110 1.29 -7.07 -8.75
CA SER A 110 1.25 -8.50 -8.47
C SER A 110 1.72 -8.83 -7.05
N LEU A 111 2.77 -8.19 -6.54
CA LEU A 111 3.23 -8.36 -5.16
C LEU A 111 2.19 -7.87 -4.14
N LEU A 112 1.66 -6.66 -4.33
CA LEU A 112 0.62 -6.12 -3.45
C LEU A 112 -0.63 -6.98 -3.46
N LYS A 113 -1.02 -7.51 -4.63
CA LYS A 113 -2.13 -8.44 -4.75
C LYS A 113 -1.86 -9.72 -3.98
N TYR A 114 -0.68 -10.31 -4.15
CA TYR A 114 -0.27 -11.51 -3.43
C TYR A 114 -0.34 -11.30 -1.92
N LEU A 115 0.25 -10.23 -1.40
CA LEU A 115 0.22 -9.92 0.03
C LEU A 115 -1.21 -9.71 0.56
N ALA A 116 -2.08 -9.04 -0.22
CA ALA A 116 -3.47 -8.84 0.15
C ALA A 116 -4.25 -10.17 0.21
N GLU A 117 -4.05 -11.06 -0.77
CA GLU A 117 -4.73 -12.36 -0.84
C GLU A 117 -4.21 -13.34 0.22
N GLU A 118 -2.89 -13.47 0.37
CA GLU A 118 -2.25 -14.42 1.29
C GLU A 118 -2.55 -14.08 2.76
N PHE A 119 -2.43 -12.81 3.14
CA PHE A 119 -2.61 -12.38 4.53
C PHE A 119 -4.02 -11.87 4.83
N SER A 120 -4.92 -11.88 3.83
CA SER A 120 -6.27 -11.29 3.93
C SER A 120 -6.22 -9.85 4.44
N LEU A 121 -5.24 -9.07 3.98
CA LEU A 121 -4.97 -7.72 4.44
C LEU A 121 -5.51 -6.65 3.48
N PRO A 122 -6.12 -5.58 4.00
CA PRO A 122 -6.38 -4.39 3.20
C PRO A 122 -5.06 -3.72 2.80
N VAL A 123 -4.93 -3.44 1.50
CA VAL A 123 -3.81 -2.69 0.92
C VAL A 123 -4.38 -1.42 0.26
N SER A 124 -3.86 -0.26 0.64
CA SER A 124 -4.29 1.03 0.09
C SER A 124 -3.17 1.71 -0.69
N VAL A 125 -3.47 2.10 -1.93
CA VAL A 125 -2.60 2.89 -2.82
C VAL A 125 -3.38 4.11 -3.32
N PRO A 126 -2.88 5.36 -3.14
CA PRO A 126 -3.57 6.57 -3.58
C PRO A 126 -3.88 6.58 -5.08
N PHE A 127 -5.05 7.12 -5.41
CA PHE A 127 -5.79 6.89 -6.65
C PHE A 127 -5.16 7.51 -7.93
N SER A 128 -4.07 8.27 -7.85
CA SER A 128 -3.68 9.17 -8.95
C SER A 128 -3.15 8.52 -10.24
N PHE A 129 -2.86 7.21 -10.30
CA PHE A 129 -2.41 6.59 -11.57
C PHE A 129 -2.50 5.05 -11.62
N PHE A 130 -2.56 4.39 -10.46
CA PHE A 130 -2.32 2.95 -10.35
C PHE A 130 -3.44 2.07 -10.96
N PHE A 131 -4.70 2.52 -10.88
CA PHE A 131 -5.84 1.68 -11.22
C PHE A 131 -6.23 1.65 -12.71
N HIS A 132 -6.05 2.74 -13.46
CA HIS A 132 -6.69 2.84 -14.78
C HIS A 132 -6.04 1.97 -15.86
N LYS A 133 -4.75 1.57 -15.70
CA LYS A 133 -4.00 0.90 -16.78
C LYS A 133 -3.43 -0.48 -16.45
N VAL A 134 -3.06 -0.75 -15.20
CA VAL A 134 -2.41 -2.02 -14.81
C VAL A 134 -3.42 -3.01 -14.27
N MET A 135 -4.35 -2.52 -13.44
CA MET A 135 -5.38 -3.35 -12.82
C MET A 135 -6.51 -3.74 -13.77
N THR A 136 -6.90 -2.92 -14.75
CA THR A 136 -7.93 -3.29 -15.76
C THR A 136 -7.53 -4.49 -16.63
N SER A 137 -6.23 -4.70 -16.88
CA SER A 137 -5.76 -5.85 -17.66
C SER A 137 -5.62 -7.12 -16.81
N GLN A 138 -5.19 -7.02 -15.55
CA GLN A 138 -5.04 -8.19 -14.68
C GLN A 138 -6.37 -8.59 -13.99
N TYR A 139 -7.20 -7.66 -13.50
CA TYR A 139 -8.52 -8.00 -12.92
C TYR A 139 -9.48 -8.58 -13.96
N ARG A 140 -9.34 -8.26 -15.25
CA ARG A 140 -10.13 -8.90 -16.31
C ARG A 140 -9.74 -10.38 -16.46
N ILE A 141 -8.47 -10.74 -16.30
CA ILE A 141 -8.01 -12.14 -16.28
C ILE A 141 -8.48 -12.85 -15.00
N ILE A 142 -8.37 -12.20 -13.83
CA ILE A 142 -8.77 -12.80 -12.54
C ILE A 142 -10.28 -13.04 -12.44
N ASN A 143 -11.10 -12.13 -12.99
CA ASN A 143 -12.55 -12.37 -13.06
C ASN A 143 -12.91 -13.40 -14.13
N LEU A 144 -12.18 -13.49 -15.25
CA LEU A 144 -12.40 -14.55 -16.24
C LEU A 144 -12.07 -15.94 -15.67
N GLU A 145 -11.02 -16.08 -14.85
CA GLU A 145 -10.69 -17.35 -14.19
C GLU A 145 -11.65 -17.74 -13.06
N LYS A 146 -12.21 -16.76 -12.34
CA LYS A 146 -13.27 -17.03 -11.34
C LYS A 146 -14.62 -17.39 -11.99
N THR A 147 -14.91 -16.86 -13.19
CA THR A 147 -16.15 -17.17 -13.91
C THR A 147 -16.08 -18.52 -14.67
N SER A 148 -14.88 -19.01 -15.00
CA SER A 148 -14.69 -20.30 -15.69
C SER A 148 -14.64 -21.52 -14.77
N LYS A 149 -14.59 -21.35 -13.44
CA LYS A 149 -14.61 -22.45 -12.46
C LYS A 149 -15.96 -22.70 -11.78
N GLN A 150 -17.05 -22.05 -12.22
CA GLN A 150 -18.42 -22.31 -11.74
C GLN A 150 -19.39 -22.71 -12.85
N VAL A 151 -18.95 -23.44 -13.88
CA VAL A 151 -19.88 -24.19 -14.75
C VAL A 151 -19.21 -25.48 -15.22
N THR A 152 -19.31 -26.53 -14.40
CA THR A 152 -19.41 -27.89 -14.92
C THR A 152 -20.35 -28.64 -13.98
N PHE A 153 -21.44 -29.15 -14.54
CA PHE A 153 -22.50 -29.89 -13.86
C PHE A 153 -22.00 -31.18 -13.21
#